data_AF-A0A7W7CQW2-F1
#
_entry.id   AF-A0A7W7CQW2-F1
#
_cell.length_a   1.000
_cell.length_b   1.000
_cell.length_c   1.000
_cell.angle_alpha   90.00
_cell.angle_beta   90.00
_cell.angle_gamma   90.00
#
_symmetry.space_group_name_H-M   'P 1'
#
loop_
_entity.id
_entity.type
_entity.pdbx_description
1 polymer ?
#
loop_
_entity_poly.entity_id
_entity_poly.type
_entity_poly.pdbx_seq_one_letter_code
_entity_poly.pdbx_strand_id
1 'polypeptide(L)'
;MPVVVDKFLTVTEHDNDKDTGIEVRNGDWIDISASGRIWAGVWFTSENGPNGWTGWAAGEDKPLPGAPPFSLIGKMADGEYFYIGAGLRRTYQNATLGPGATRLYLTVNDDKHGNGTGAFTVRIQVWR
;
A
#
# COMPACT_ATOMS: atom_id res chain seq x y z
N MET A 1 12.61 17.50 -11.86
CA MET A 1 12.89 16.05 -11.88
C MET A 1 11.88 15.42 -12.84
N PRO A 2 12.31 14.68 -13.88
CA PRO A 2 11.41 13.94 -14.77
C PRO A 2 10.69 12.80 -14.03
N VAL A 3 9.53 12.40 -14.54
CA VAL A 3 8.84 11.17 -14.11
C VAL A 3 9.59 9.98 -14.72
N VAL A 4 10.06 9.06 -13.88
CA VAL A 4 10.72 7.81 -14.32
C VAL A 4 9.79 6.60 -14.25
N VAL A 5 8.70 6.70 -13.49
CA VAL A 5 7.63 5.69 -13.41
C VAL A 5 6.28 6.40 -13.35
N ASP A 6 5.33 5.95 -14.17
CA ASP A 6 3.89 6.25 -14.04
C ASP A 6 3.13 4.96 -14.34
N LYS A 7 2.65 4.29 -13.30
CA LYS A 7 2.07 2.95 -13.41
C LYS A 7 0.75 2.86 -12.68
N PHE A 8 -0.24 2.29 -13.35
CA PHE A 8 -1.48 1.84 -12.74
C PHE A 8 -1.41 0.35 -12.44
N LEU A 9 -1.91 -0.07 -11.29
CA LEU A 9 -2.14 -1.47 -10.96
C LEU A 9 -3.35 -1.66 -10.07
N THR A 10 -3.86 -2.89 -10.07
CA THR A 10 -5.00 -3.30 -9.24
C THR A 10 -4.51 -4.09 -8.04
N VAL A 11 -4.89 -3.70 -6.83
CA VAL A 11 -4.65 -4.45 -5.59
C VAL A 11 -5.99 -4.98 -5.11
N THR A 12 -6.20 -6.28 -5.25
CA THR A 12 -7.41 -6.97 -4.80
C THR A 12 -7.34 -7.27 -3.31
N GLU A 13 -8.48 -7.51 -2.67
CA GLU A 13 -8.52 -7.95 -1.26
C GLU A 13 -7.71 -9.24 -1.03
N HIS A 14 -7.59 -10.08 -2.05
CA HIS A 14 -6.86 -11.34 -1.98
C HIS A 14 -5.35 -11.22 -2.16
N ASP A 15 -4.84 -10.07 -2.63
CA ASP A 15 -3.42 -9.90 -2.90
C ASP A 15 -2.64 -9.77 -1.59
N ASN A 16 -1.74 -10.73 -1.35
CA ASN A 16 -0.75 -10.62 -0.29
C ASN A 16 0.59 -10.16 -0.88
N ASP A 17 1.09 -9.01 -0.41
CA ASP A 17 2.34 -8.40 -0.87
C ASP A 17 2.48 -8.37 -2.39
N LYS A 18 1.53 -7.69 -3.05
CA LYS A 18 1.53 -7.56 -4.50
C LYS A 18 2.78 -6.84 -4.98
N ASP A 19 3.62 -7.53 -5.73
CA ASP A 19 4.78 -6.91 -6.38
C ASP A 19 4.32 -5.89 -7.43
N THR A 20 4.73 -4.64 -7.23
CA THR A 20 4.45 -3.56 -8.18
C THR A 20 5.39 -3.57 -9.37
N GLY A 21 6.53 -4.26 -9.28
CA GLY A 21 7.63 -4.20 -10.23
C GLY A 21 8.40 -2.88 -10.21
N ILE A 22 8.10 -1.96 -9.29
CA ILE A 22 8.72 -0.63 -9.23
C ILE A 22 9.94 -0.66 -8.32
N GLU A 23 11.07 -0.18 -8.85
CA GLU A 23 12.31 0.01 -8.09
C GLU A 23 12.42 1.45 -7.59
N VAL A 24 12.65 1.59 -6.29
CA VAL A 24 12.80 2.87 -5.60
C VAL A 24 14.22 3.02 -5.09
N ARG A 25 14.79 4.21 -5.23
CA ARG A 25 16.14 4.58 -4.76
C ARG A 25 16.06 5.76 -3.79
N ASN A 26 17.09 5.90 -2.96
CA ASN A 26 17.24 7.06 -2.09
C ASN A 26 17.17 8.37 -2.89
N GLY A 27 16.36 9.31 -2.42
CA GLY A 27 16.13 10.60 -3.07
C GLY A 27 14.97 10.62 -4.08
N ASP A 28 14.39 9.47 -4.43
CA ASP A 28 13.20 9.43 -5.28
C ASP A 28 12.02 10.15 -4.59
N TRP A 29 11.33 11.01 -5.34
CA TRP A 29 10.03 11.51 -4.92
C TRP A 29 8.96 10.52 -5.37
N ILE A 30 8.10 10.07 -4.47
CA ILE A 30 7.04 9.10 -4.74
C ILE A 30 5.69 9.75 -4.48
N ASP A 31 4.75 9.55 -5.42
CA ASP A 31 3.32 9.83 -5.25
C ASP A 31 2.55 8.54 -5.52
N ILE A 32 1.80 8.08 -4.52
CA ILE A 32 0.90 6.94 -4.63
C ILE A 32 -0.50 7.48 -4.40
N SER A 33 -1.41 7.23 -5.32
CA SER A 33 -2.83 7.56 -5.16
C SER A 33 -3.67 6.33 -5.42
N ALA A 34 -4.73 6.16 -4.62
CA ALA A 34 -5.57 4.98 -4.68
C ALA A 34 -7.06 5.35 -4.65
N SER A 35 -7.84 4.55 -5.36
CA SER A 35 -9.30 4.62 -5.39
C SER A 35 -9.89 3.22 -5.49
N GLY A 36 -11.21 3.10 -5.52
CA GLY A 36 -11.90 1.80 -5.50
C GLY A 36 -12.30 1.39 -4.09
N ARG A 37 -12.82 0.18 -3.96
CA ARG A 37 -13.42 -0.32 -2.72
C ARG A 37 -13.18 -1.83 -2.60
N ILE A 38 -13.01 -2.29 -1.37
CA ILE A 38 -13.00 -3.71 -1.01
C ILE A 38 -14.06 -3.98 0.03
N TRP A 39 -14.58 -5.21 0.06
CA TRP A 39 -15.29 -5.74 1.20
C TRP A 39 -14.41 -6.81 1.85
N ALA A 40 -14.12 -6.69 3.14
CA ALA A 40 -13.11 -7.50 3.83
C ALA A 40 -13.68 -8.76 4.53
N GLY A 41 -14.77 -9.32 4.01
CA GLY A 41 -15.33 -10.57 4.54
C GLY A 41 -16.07 -10.47 5.87
N VAL A 42 -16.03 -9.32 6.56
CA VAL A 42 -16.71 -9.15 7.85
C VAL A 42 -18.21 -8.94 7.63
N TRP A 43 -19.00 -9.92 8.04
CA TRP A 43 -20.46 -9.87 7.91
C TRP A 43 -21.05 -8.62 8.56
N PHE A 44 -22.05 -8.05 7.91
CA PHE A 44 -22.74 -6.81 8.32
C PHE A 44 -21.86 -5.54 8.33
N THR A 45 -20.67 -5.60 7.74
CA THR A 45 -19.85 -4.41 7.47
C THR A 45 -19.97 -3.95 6.02
N SER A 46 -19.73 -2.66 5.81
CA SER A 46 -19.71 -2.04 4.49
C SER A 46 -18.36 -2.22 3.80
N GLU A 47 -18.33 -1.92 2.50
CA GLU A 47 -17.08 -1.79 1.77
C GLU A 47 -16.22 -0.64 2.30
N ASN A 48 -14.90 -0.85 2.30
CA ASN A 48 -13.89 0.11 2.70
C ASN A 48 -13.18 0.68 1.48
N GLY A 49 -12.94 1.99 1.50
CA GLY A 49 -12.01 2.63 0.56
C GLY A 49 -10.55 2.41 0.98
N PRO A 50 -9.59 2.96 0.23
CA PRO A 50 -8.16 2.77 0.52
C PRO A 50 -7.72 3.31 1.90
N ASN A 51 -8.45 4.26 2.47
CA ASN A 51 -8.23 4.74 3.85
C ASN A 51 -8.60 3.70 4.92
N GLY A 52 -9.17 2.56 4.53
CA GLY A 52 -9.64 1.52 5.43
C GLY A 52 -10.84 1.96 6.27
N TRP A 53 -11.05 1.25 7.37
CA TRP A 53 -12.10 1.55 8.33
C TRP A 53 -11.66 2.67 9.27
N THR A 54 -11.87 3.92 8.85
CA THR A 54 -11.50 5.10 9.62
C THR A 54 -12.17 5.12 10.99
N GLY A 55 -11.41 5.46 12.03
CA GLY A 55 -11.89 5.48 13.43
C GLY A 55 -11.63 4.17 14.20
N TRP A 56 -11.11 3.15 13.52
CA TRP A 56 -10.66 1.89 14.13
C TRP A 56 -9.15 1.73 13.94
N ALA A 57 -8.51 1.09 14.90
CA ALA A 57 -7.10 0.74 14.84
C ALA A 57 -6.98 -0.78 14.67
N ALA A 58 -6.16 -1.20 13.72
CA ALA A 58 -5.79 -2.59 13.53
C ALA A 58 -5.07 -3.15 14.77
N GLY A 59 -5.40 -4.39 15.15
CA GLY A 59 -4.69 -5.10 16.21
C GLY A 59 -3.33 -5.65 15.75
N GLU A 60 -2.63 -6.32 16.68
CA GLU A 60 -1.30 -6.92 16.45
C GLU A 60 -1.32 -8.10 15.45
N ASP A 61 -2.51 -8.61 15.11
CA ASP A 61 -2.73 -9.66 14.12
C ASP A 61 -2.61 -9.17 12.68
N LYS A 62 -2.60 -7.85 12.46
CA LYS A 62 -2.61 -7.22 11.14
C LYS A 62 -1.19 -6.81 10.72
N PRO A 63 -0.88 -6.73 9.41
CA PRO A 63 0.44 -6.37 8.92
C PRO A 63 0.96 -5.01 9.42
N LEU A 64 0.06 -4.03 9.60
CA LEU A 64 0.37 -2.72 10.17
C LEU A 64 -0.56 -2.42 11.36
N PRO A 65 -0.19 -2.84 12.58
CA PRO A 65 -0.94 -2.53 13.80
C PRO A 65 -1.04 -1.02 14.01
N GLY A 66 -2.15 -0.57 14.59
CA GLY A 66 -2.42 0.85 14.86
C GLY A 66 -2.90 1.68 13.66
N ALA A 67 -2.64 1.24 12.42
CA ALA A 67 -3.23 1.85 11.23
C ALA A 67 -4.70 1.41 11.04
N PRO A 68 -5.52 2.12 10.24
CA PRO A 68 -6.87 1.66 9.93
C PRO A 68 -6.85 0.25 9.33
N PRO A 69 -7.68 -0.69 9.81
CA PRO A 69 -7.80 -2.00 9.19
C PRO A 69 -8.40 -1.87 7.78
N PHE A 70 -8.10 -2.83 6.90
CA PHE A 70 -8.57 -2.87 5.52
C PHE A 70 -8.13 -1.67 4.65
N SER A 71 -7.15 -0.90 5.14
CA SER A 71 -6.53 0.18 4.37
C SER A 71 -5.50 -0.35 3.39
N LEU A 72 -5.18 0.46 2.37
CA LEU A 72 -4.03 0.24 1.52
C LEU A 72 -2.76 0.59 2.30
N ILE A 73 -1.85 -0.38 2.35
CA ILE A 73 -0.51 -0.23 2.91
C ILE A 73 0.52 -0.65 1.86
N GLY A 74 1.77 -0.22 2.07
CA GLY A 74 2.88 -0.66 1.27
C GLY A 74 4.05 -1.09 2.14
N LYS A 75 4.97 -1.84 1.54
CA LYS A 75 6.29 -2.09 2.12
C LYS A 75 7.35 -1.99 1.04
N MET A 76 8.55 -1.66 1.48
CA MET A 76 9.74 -1.93 0.66
C MET A 76 10.22 -3.35 0.94
N ALA A 77 10.92 -3.98 -0.01
CA ALA A 77 11.43 -5.34 0.11
C ALA A 77 12.25 -5.57 1.41
N ASP A 78 12.91 -4.51 1.86
CA ASP A 78 13.85 -4.46 2.98
C ASP A 78 13.32 -3.65 4.19
N GLY A 79 12.04 -3.27 4.18
CA GLY A 79 11.47 -2.35 5.16
C GLY A 79 10.18 -2.83 5.80
N GLU A 80 9.75 -2.07 6.81
CA GLU A 80 8.46 -2.26 7.48
C GLU A 80 7.30 -1.76 6.61
N TYR A 81 6.09 -2.21 6.97
CA TYR A 81 4.88 -1.68 6.38
C TYR A 81 4.68 -0.20 6.73
N PHE A 82 4.10 0.56 5.80
CA PHE A 82 3.72 1.93 6.00
C PHE A 82 2.32 2.18 5.44
N TYR A 83 1.60 3.09 6.09
CA TYR A 83 0.26 3.48 5.68
C TYR A 83 0.31 4.31 4.38
N ILE A 84 -0.54 3.97 3.42
CA ILE A 84 -0.72 4.73 2.17
C ILE A 84 -2.09 5.41 2.15
N GLY A 85 -3.15 4.67 2.49
CA GLY A 85 -4.50 5.20 2.39
C GLY A 85 -4.90 5.51 0.95
N ALA A 86 -5.70 6.56 0.75
CA ALA A 86 -6.05 7.08 -0.57
C ALA A 86 -4.90 7.84 -1.26
N GLY A 87 -3.85 8.21 -0.52
CA GLY A 87 -2.77 9.02 -1.06
C GLY A 87 -1.56 9.14 -0.14
N LEU A 88 -0.36 8.91 -0.68
CA LEU A 88 0.91 9.13 0.00
C LEU A 88 1.88 9.86 -0.94
N ARG A 89 2.48 10.93 -0.43
CA ARG A 89 3.58 11.65 -1.10
C ARG A 89 4.76 11.77 -0.17
N ARG A 90 5.93 11.30 -0.60
CA ARG A 90 7.16 11.43 0.18
C ARG A 90 8.42 11.30 -0.68
N THR A 91 9.51 11.86 -0.18
CA THR A 91 10.85 11.42 -0.59
C THR A 91 11.14 10.08 0.06
N TYR A 92 11.63 9.11 -0.71
CA TYR A 92 12.13 7.88 -0.14
C TYR A 92 13.56 8.02 0.35
N GLN A 93 13.78 7.60 1.59
CA GLN A 93 15.08 7.57 2.21
C GLN A 93 15.18 6.33 3.12
N ASN A 94 16.21 5.52 2.90
CA ASN A 94 16.62 4.41 3.74
C ASN A 94 18.14 4.46 3.92
N ALA A 95 18.58 4.65 5.17
CA ALA A 95 19.99 4.76 5.52
C ALA A 95 20.79 3.47 5.26
N THR A 96 20.13 2.31 5.27
CA THR A 96 20.79 1.01 5.09
C THR A 96 20.82 0.53 3.64
N LEU A 97 20.03 1.14 2.74
CA LEU A 97 19.95 0.74 1.32
C LEU A 97 21.22 1.10 0.51
N GLY A 98 22.00 2.09 0.96
CA GLY A 98 23.16 2.60 0.22
C GLY A 98 22.77 3.19 -1.15
N PRO A 99 23.58 2.99 -2.21
CA PRO A 99 23.29 3.46 -3.57
C PRO A 99 22.33 2.54 -4.35
N GLY A 100 21.82 1.47 -3.73
CA GLY A 100 20.98 0.46 -4.36
C GLY A 100 19.55 0.92 -4.64
N ALA A 101 18.73 -0.05 -5.04
CA ALA A 101 17.29 0.11 -5.20
C ALA A 101 16.55 -0.99 -4.43
N THR A 102 15.32 -0.69 -3.99
CA THR A 102 14.42 -1.64 -3.33
C THR A 102 13.12 -1.78 -4.11
N ARG A 103 12.42 -2.90 -3.93
CA ARG A 103 11.14 -3.19 -4.60
C ARG A 103 9.97 -2.72 -3.73
N LEU A 104 9.01 -2.03 -4.34
CA LEU A 104 7.76 -1.64 -3.68
C LEU A 104 6.71 -2.74 -3.82
N TYR A 105 6.10 -3.13 -2.71
CA TYR A 105 4.96 -4.04 -2.64
C TYR A 105 3.75 -3.32 -2.03
N LEU A 106 2.55 -3.72 -2.46
CA LEU A 106 1.28 -3.20 -1.93
C LEU A 106 0.40 -4.33 -1.44
N THR A 107 -0.32 -4.10 -0.35
CA THR A 107 -1.29 -5.06 0.19
C THR A 107 -2.40 -4.34 0.95
N VAL A 108 -3.47 -5.06 1.25
CA VAL A 108 -4.50 -4.62 2.20
C VAL A 108 -4.04 -4.94 3.61
N ASN A 109 -4.27 -4.01 4.56
CA ASN A 109 -4.02 -4.22 5.98
C ASN A 109 -5.04 -5.18 6.59
N ASP A 110 -4.94 -6.46 6.23
CA ASP A 110 -5.82 -7.55 6.64
C ASP A 110 -5.00 -8.77 7.11
N ASP A 111 -5.54 -9.55 8.06
CA ASP A 111 -4.90 -10.76 8.59
C ASP A 111 -5.25 -11.99 7.77
N LYS A 112 -6.39 -11.96 7.06
CA LYS A 112 -6.91 -13.07 6.27
C LYS A 112 -7.41 -12.60 4.91
N HIS A 113 -6.48 -12.40 4.00
CA HIS A 113 -6.78 -12.26 2.57
C HIS A 113 -7.58 -13.47 2.09
N GLY A 114 -8.60 -13.26 1.26
CA GLY A 114 -9.34 -14.39 0.66
C GLY A 114 -10.82 -14.46 1.02
N ASN A 115 -11.22 -13.78 2.09
CA ASN A 115 -12.60 -13.84 2.60
C ASN A 115 -13.50 -12.74 2.02
N GLY A 116 -12.89 -11.77 1.33
CA GLY A 116 -13.50 -10.57 0.83
C GLY A 116 -13.65 -10.53 -0.68
N THR A 117 -13.98 -9.36 -1.20
CA THR A 117 -14.05 -9.10 -2.65
C THR A 117 -13.69 -7.66 -2.96
N GLY A 118 -13.50 -7.34 -4.25
CA GLY A 118 -13.23 -5.99 -4.70
C GLY A 118 -11.74 -5.69 -4.81
N ALA A 119 -11.44 -4.43 -5.16
CA ALA A 119 -10.07 -4.02 -5.39
C ALA A 119 -9.88 -2.50 -5.30
N PHE A 120 -8.65 -2.11 -5.00
CA PHE A 120 -8.16 -0.77 -5.21
C PHE A 120 -7.47 -0.63 -6.56
N THR A 121 -7.72 0.48 -7.24
CA THR A 121 -6.92 0.94 -8.38
C THR A 121 -5.91 1.94 -7.87
N VAL A 122 -4.63 1.64 -8.04
CA VAL A 122 -3.52 2.42 -7.52
C VAL A 122 -2.70 2.98 -8.68
N ARG A 123 -2.40 4.28 -8.63
CA ARG A 123 -1.43 4.95 -9.49
C ARG A 123 -0.18 5.24 -8.68
N ILE A 124 0.97 4.85 -9.20
CA ILE A 124 2.28 5.13 -8.60
C ILE A 124 3.08 5.96 -9.58
N GLN A 125 3.57 7.10 -9.11
CA GLN A 125 4.47 7.97 -9.84
C GLN A 125 5.78 8.13 -9.06
N VAL A 126 6.89 8.04 -9.77
CA VAL A 126 8.23 8.24 -9.21
C VAL A 126 8.97 9.29 -10.03
N TRP A 127 9.55 10.28 -9.37
CA TRP A 127 10.43 11.27 -9.97
C TRP A 127 11.85 11.10 -9.46
N ARG A 128 12.79 11.27 -10.38
CA ARG A 128 14.24 11.17 -10.13
C ARG A 128 14.98 12.20 -10.97
#